data_AF-A0A7Y0PD28-F1
#
_entry.id   AF-A0A7Y0PD28-F1
#
_cell.length_a   1.000
_cell.length_b   1.000
_cell.length_c   1.000
_cell.angle_alpha   90.00
_cell.angle_beta   90.00
_cell.angle_gamma   90.00
#
_symmetry.space_group_name_H-M   'P 1'
#
loop_
_entity.id
_entity.type
_entity.pdbx_description
1 polymer ?
#
loop_
_entity_poly.entity_id
_entity_poly.type
_entity_poly.pdbx_seq_one_letter_code
_entity_poly.pdbx_strand_id
1 'polypeptide(L)'
;MPPALAAYWRIVGTIDLVPRGTWNAPFPPGVPEQLTIADPLEIIDLSAAWFSVEEWQEESAELHPQIAGPLEITIAADYLHKANISGGAPYSVWLPHAGADPLVRDEAHGLTFTDYLRRAFAAKGFLGLDRQDEWIAYGVTRDQLAELTGWLDSVKYEHLDF
;
A
#
# COMPACT_ATOMS: atom_id res chain seq x y z
N MET A 1 -14.83 -2.71 -12.80
CA MET A 1 -13.57 -2.98 -12.08
C MET A 1 -12.48 -3.32 -13.09
N PRO A 2 -11.30 -2.70 -13.02
CA PRO A 2 -10.18 -3.01 -13.91
C PRO A 2 -9.74 -4.48 -13.79
N PRO A 3 -9.49 -5.18 -14.91
CA PRO A 3 -8.99 -6.55 -14.95
C PRO A 3 -7.81 -6.86 -14.01
N ALA A 4 -6.81 -5.99 -13.93
CA ALA A 4 -5.62 -6.24 -13.10
C ALA A 4 -5.96 -6.35 -11.61
N LEU A 5 -6.74 -5.40 -11.10
CA LEU A 5 -7.17 -5.38 -9.70
C LEU A 5 -8.15 -6.52 -9.39
N ALA A 6 -9.08 -6.81 -10.30
CA ALA A 6 -10.00 -7.94 -10.16
C ALA A 6 -9.25 -9.30 -10.13
N ALA A 7 -8.23 -9.46 -10.97
CA ALA A 7 -7.40 -10.66 -10.98
C ALA A 7 -6.60 -10.81 -9.68
N TYR A 8 -6.02 -9.72 -9.17
CA TYR A 8 -5.31 -9.73 -7.90
C TYR A 8 -6.20 -10.17 -6.74
N TRP A 9 -7.36 -9.53 -6.55
CA TRP A 9 -8.27 -9.92 -5.47
C TRP A 9 -8.80 -11.34 -5.60
N ARG A 10 -8.95 -11.86 -6.82
CA ARG A 10 -9.39 -13.24 -7.04
C ARG A 10 -8.32 -14.28 -6.75
N ILE A 11 -7.06 -14.00 -7.09
CA ILE A 11 -5.97 -14.98 -7.07
C ILE A 11 -5.15 -14.86 -5.80
N VAL A 12 -4.82 -13.62 -5.41
CA VAL A 12 -3.96 -13.29 -4.26
C VAL A 12 -4.82 -12.94 -3.04
N GLY A 13 -5.89 -12.15 -3.24
CA GLY A 13 -6.79 -11.74 -2.16
C GLY A 13 -6.27 -10.54 -1.39
N THR A 14 -5.23 -10.70 -0.59
CA THR A 14 -4.66 -9.62 0.25
C THR A 14 -3.18 -9.83 0.48
N ILE A 15 -2.47 -8.76 0.75
CA ILE A 15 -1.14 -8.79 1.33
C ILE A 15 -1.05 -7.69 2.38
N ASP A 16 -0.43 -7.98 3.51
CA ASP A 16 -0.23 -6.97 4.55
C ASP A 16 1.14 -7.19 5.21
N LEU A 17 2.11 -6.34 4.83
CA LEU A 17 3.41 -6.23 5.50
C LEU A 17 3.44 -5.08 6.51
N VAL A 18 2.33 -4.35 6.67
CA VAL A 18 2.21 -3.25 7.63
C VAL A 18 2.00 -3.87 9.01
N PRO A 19 2.76 -3.47 10.02
CA PRO A 19 2.45 -3.85 11.39
C PRO A 19 1.29 -3.03 11.91
N ARG A 20 0.09 -3.46 11.55
CA ARG A 20 -1.10 -2.95 12.24
C ARG A 20 -1.33 -3.77 13.47
N GLY A 21 -1.25 -3.09 14.60
CA GLY A 21 -1.69 -3.58 15.90
C GLY A 21 -3.21 -3.72 16.01
N THR A 22 -3.90 -4.26 15.01
CA THR A 22 -5.24 -4.78 15.24
C THR A 22 -5.09 -6.13 15.95
N TRP A 23 -5.13 -6.11 17.29
CA TRP A 23 -5.42 -7.25 18.19
C TRP A 23 -4.34 -8.38 18.35
N ASN A 24 -3.12 -8.03 18.80
CA ASN A 24 -2.09 -8.96 19.32
C ASN A 24 -1.23 -9.80 18.33
N ALA A 25 -1.13 -9.44 17.05
CA ALA A 25 -0.19 -10.12 16.14
C ALA A 25 1.12 -9.31 15.98
N PRO A 26 2.31 -9.90 16.24
CA PRO A 26 3.59 -9.27 15.92
C PRO A 26 3.83 -9.28 14.38
N PHE A 27 4.85 -8.55 13.91
CA PHE A 27 5.39 -8.71 12.56
C PHE A 27 5.54 -10.19 12.18
N PRO A 28 5.55 -10.53 10.87
CA PRO A 28 6.20 -11.74 10.41
C PRO A 28 7.53 -11.91 11.15
N PRO A 29 7.74 -13.03 11.87
CA PRO A 29 8.90 -13.18 12.74
C PRO A 29 10.20 -12.83 12.02
N GLY A 30 10.95 -11.86 12.58
CA GLY A 30 12.26 -11.46 12.07
C GLY A 30 12.29 -10.20 11.21
N VAL A 31 11.16 -9.55 10.91
CA VAL A 31 11.13 -8.25 10.19
C VAL A 31 11.22 -7.08 11.21
N PRO A 32 12.15 -6.13 11.05
CA PRO A 32 12.29 -4.97 11.94
C PRO A 32 11.09 -4.02 11.90
N GLU A 33 10.60 -3.60 13.06
CA GLU A 33 9.41 -2.73 13.14
C GLU A 33 9.60 -1.34 12.54
N GLN A 34 10.85 -0.88 12.55
CA GLN A 34 11.25 0.41 12.02
C GLN A 34 11.12 0.47 10.48
N LEU A 35 10.93 -0.65 9.78
CA LEU A 35 10.65 -0.66 8.35
C LEU A 35 9.22 -0.20 7.99
N THR A 36 8.38 0.08 8.98
CA THR A 36 7.08 0.78 8.78
C THR A 36 7.20 2.06 7.96
N ILE A 37 8.25 2.83 8.20
CA ILE A 37 8.50 4.08 7.50
C ILE A 37 8.88 3.86 6.02
N ALA A 38 9.20 2.63 5.66
CA ALA A 38 9.60 2.23 4.31
C ALA A 38 8.43 1.89 3.39
N ASP A 39 7.22 2.31 3.75
CA ASP A 39 5.99 2.04 3.02
C ASP A 39 5.84 0.53 2.70
N PRO A 40 5.69 -0.32 3.73
CA PRO A 40 5.53 -1.75 3.53
C PRO A 40 4.31 -2.04 2.65
N LEU A 41 4.47 -3.05 1.79
CA LEU A 41 3.47 -3.45 0.81
C LEU A 41 2.23 -3.94 1.55
N GLU A 42 1.14 -3.29 1.19
CA GLU A 42 -0.19 -3.64 1.61
C GLU A 42 -1.08 -3.61 0.38
N ILE A 43 -2.02 -4.56 0.29
CA ILE A 43 -3.23 -4.46 -0.48
C ILE A 43 -4.36 -5.07 0.36
N ILE A 44 -5.36 -4.28 0.73
CA ILE A 44 -6.52 -4.76 1.48
C ILE A 44 -7.37 -5.71 0.65
N ASP A 45 -8.09 -6.62 1.31
CA ASP A 45 -8.99 -7.53 0.62
C ASP A 45 -10.22 -6.81 0.04
N LEU A 46 -10.92 -7.51 -0.85
CA LEU A 46 -12.13 -6.99 -1.50
C LEU A 46 -13.25 -6.65 -0.50
N SER A 47 -13.33 -7.34 0.63
CA SER A 47 -14.36 -7.08 1.65
C SER A 47 -14.10 -5.75 2.35
N ALA A 48 -12.85 -5.47 2.70
CA ALA A 48 -12.44 -4.19 3.28
C ALA A 48 -12.56 -3.06 2.25
N ALA A 49 -12.15 -3.28 1.00
CA ALA A 49 -12.28 -2.29 -0.08
C ALA A 49 -13.75 -1.94 -0.41
N TRP A 50 -14.71 -2.79 -0.04
CA TRP A 50 -16.13 -2.51 -0.23
C TRP A 50 -16.61 -1.33 0.61
N PHE A 51 -15.94 -1.01 1.72
CA PHE A 51 -16.26 0.15 2.55
C PHE A 51 -16.22 1.46 1.75
N SER A 52 -15.29 1.60 0.80
CA SER A 52 -15.23 2.75 -0.12
C SER A 52 -16.48 2.88 -1.01
N VAL A 53 -17.13 1.75 -1.33
CA VAL A 53 -18.39 1.75 -2.11
C VAL A 53 -19.53 2.25 -1.25
N GLU A 54 -19.60 1.81 0.00
CA GLU A 54 -20.63 2.20 0.96
C GLU A 54 -20.53 3.70 1.27
N GLU A 55 -19.33 4.19 1.63
CA GLU A 55 -19.09 5.62 1.85
C GLU A 55 -19.46 6.46 0.63
N TRP A 56 -18.98 6.08 -0.56
CA TRP A 56 -19.28 6.84 -1.78
C TRP A 56 -20.79 6.85 -2.09
N GLN A 57 -21.51 5.75 -1.85
CA GLN A 57 -22.96 5.70 -2.06
C GLN A 57 -23.72 6.62 -1.09
N GLU A 58 -23.31 6.63 0.18
CA GLU A 58 -23.89 7.50 1.20
C GLU A 58 -23.63 8.98 0.88
N GLU A 59 -22.38 9.34 0.60
CA GLU A 59 -21.98 10.70 0.24
C GLU A 59 -22.65 11.18 -1.05
N SER A 60 -22.71 10.31 -2.06
CA SER A 60 -23.27 10.65 -3.37
C SER A 60 -24.79 10.79 -3.34
N ALA A 61 -25.49 10.15 -2.40
CA ALA A 61 -26.95 10.23 -2.30
C ALA A 61 -27.44 11.65 -1.97
N GLU A 62 -26.62 12.44 -1.29
CA GLU A 62 -26.92 13.82 -0.90
C GLU A 62 -26.40 14.86 -1.92
N LEU A 63 -25.62 14.42 -2.90
CA LEU A 63 -24.95 15.28 -3.88
C LEU A 63 -25.61 15.23 -5.26
N HIS A 64 -25.51 16.33 -6.00
CA HIS A 64 -25.85 16.31 -7.42
C HIS A 64 -24.84 15.42 -8.18
N PRO A 65 -25.24 14.61 -9.17
CA PRO A 65 -24.33 13.67 -9.86
C PRO A 65 -23.10 14.30 -10.52
N GLN A 66 -23.15 15.59 -10.83
CA GLN A 66 -22.01 16.34 -11.37
C GLN A 66 -20.96 16.74 -10.31
N ILE A 67 -21.28 16.56 -9.03
CA ILE A 67 -20.46 16.92 -7.87
C ILE A 67 -19.87 15.66 -7.21
N ALA A 68 -20.61 14.55 -7.19
CA ALA A 68 -20.25 13.30 -6.52
C ALA A 68 -18.91 12.68 -6.95
N GLY A 69 -18.35 13.07 -8.10
CA GLY A 69 -17.04 12.58 -8.55
C GLY A 69 -17.02 11.07 -8.87
N PRO A 70 -15.85 10.53 -9.25
CA PRO A 70 -15.66 9.09 -9.42
C PRO A 70 -15.66 8.36 -8.07
N LEU A 71 -16.02 7.08 -8.08
CA LEU A 71 -15.85 6.19 -6.93
C LEU A 71 -14.35 5.93 -6.74
N GLU A 72 -13.85 6.20 -5.54
CA GLU A 72 -12.45 5.99 -5.18
C GLU A 72 -12.33 4.77 -4.27
N ILE A 73 -11.83 3.67 -4.82
CA ILE A 73 -11.64 2.43 -4.07
C ILE A 73 -10.29 2.46 -3.39
N THR A 74 -10.29 2.45 -2.06
CA THR A 74 -9.07 2.27 -1.26
C THR A 74 -8.51 0.87 -1.52
N ILE A 75 -7.21 0.81 -1.82
CA ILE A 75 -6.48 -0.45 -1.99
C ILE A 75 -5.42 -0.66 -0.92
N ALA A 76 -4.91 0.41 -0.30
CA ALA A 76 -3.97 0.36 0.81
C ALA A 76 -4.01 1.67 1.60
N ALA A 77 -3.51 1.67 2.83
CA ALA A 77 -3.21 2.94 3.49
C ALA A 77 -1.99 3.61 2.83
N ASP A 78 -1.81 4.89 3.10
CA ASP A 78 -0.60 5.60 2.68
C ASP A 78 0.57 5.31 3.63
N TYR A 79 1.77 5.74 3.21
CA TYR A 79 2.98 5.56 4.00
C TYR A 79 2.91 6.24 5.38
N LEU A 80 2.14 7.32 5.56
CA LEU A 80 1.98 7.99 6.85
C LEU A 80 1.17 7.13 7.82
N HIS A 81 -0.01 6.67 7.41
CA HIS A 81 -0.83 5.81 8.26
C HIS A 81 -0.15 4.47 8.56
N LYS A 82 0.62 3.92 7.62
CA LYS A 82 1.45 2.72 7.86
C LYS A 82 2.53 2.94 8.92
N ALA A 83 3.05 4.15 9.01
CA ALA A 83 3.98 4.58 10.05
C ALA A 83 3.29 5.08 11.34
N ASN A 84 1.97 4.91 11.47
CA ASN A 84 1.16 5.42 12.57
C ASN A 84 1.28 6.96 12.75
N ILE A 85 1.42 7.68 11.63
CA ILE A 85 1.44 9.13 11.55
C ILE A 85 0.10 9.57 10.96
N SER A 86 -0.54 10.55 11.59
CA SER A 86 -1.81 11.09 11.08
C SER A 86 -1.58 11.95 9.85
N GLY A 87 -2.35 11.73 8.79
CA GLY A 87 -2.36 12.55 7.58
C GLY A 87 -2.43 11.70 6.30
N GLY A 88 -2.44 12.38 5.16
CA GLY A 88 -2.44 11.76 3.83
C GLY A 88 -3.76 11.10 3.42
N ALA A 89 -3.95 10.93 2.11
CA ALA A 89 -5.05 10.17 1.54
C ALA A 89 -4.58 8.73 1.30
N PRO A 90 -5.43 7.72 1.54
CA PRO A 90 -5.07 6.33 1.27
C PRO A 90 -4.74 6.11 -0.21
N TYR A 91 -3.95 5.07 -0.50
CA TYR A 91 -3.71 4.69 -1.88
C TYR A 91 -4.96 4.06 -2.48
N SER A 92 -5.36 4.56 -3.64
CA SER A 92 -6.66 4.25 -4.20
C SER A 92 -6.65 4.06 -5.71
N VAL A 93 -7.77 3.59 -6.25
CA VAL A 93 -8.03 3.56 -7.70
C VAL A 93 -9.40 4.18 -7.98
N TRP A 94 -9.52 4.90 -9.09
CA TRP A 94 -10.80 5.47 -9.52
C TRP A 94 -11.62 4.49 -10.37
N LEU A 95 -12.93 4.49 -10.14
CA LEU A 95 -13.93 3.78 -10.91
C LEU A 95 -15.02 4.74 -11.44
N PRO A 96 -15.56 4.50 -12.65
CA PRO A 96 -15.13 3.48 -13.60
C PRO A 96 -13.79 3.84 -14.26
N HIS A 97 -13.03 2.82 -14.65
CA HIS A 97 -11.79 2.97 -15.40
C HIS A 97 -11.85 2.10 -16.66
N ALA A 98 -11.54 2.70 -17.82
CA ALA A 98 -11.70 2.06 -19.12
C ALA A 98 -10.56 1.08 -19.45
N GLY A 99 -9.39 1.25 -18.85
CA GLY A 99 -8.21 0.42 -19.09
C GLY A 99 -8.12 -0.83 -18.21
N ALA A 100 -7.19 -1.71 -18.55
CA ALA A 100 -6.94 -2.97 -17.85
C ALA A 100 -6.28 -2.80 -16.48
N ASP A 101 -5.38 -1.83 -16.37
CA ASP A 101 -4.50 -1.59 -15.24
C ASP A 101 -4.62 -0.12 -14.81
N PRO A 102 -5.25 0.18 -13.66
CA PRO A 102 -5.50 1.55 -13.22
C PRO A 102 -4.26 2.17 -12.58
N LEU A 103 -4.20 3.51 -12.56
CA LEU A 103 -3.23 4.26 -11.77
C LEU A 103 -3.52 4.07 -10.27
N VAL A 104 -2.48 3.82 -9.47
CA VAL A 104 -2.54 3.94 -8.00
C VAL A 104 -2.38 5.40 -7.65
N ARG A 105 -3.42 5.98 -7.06
CA ARG A 105 -3.46 7.40 -6.69
C ARG A 105 -2.85 7.62 -5.32
N ASP A 106 -2.42 8.86 -5.09
CA ASP A 106 -1.82 9.37 -3.84
C ASP A 106 -0.52 8.68 -3.40
N GLU A 107 -0.10 7.68 -4.16
CA GLU A 107 1.22 7.08 -4.14
C GLU A 107 2.21 7.95 -4.97
N ALA A 108 3.40 8.17 -4.42
CA ALA A 108 4.34 9.18 -4.92
C ALA A 108 4.97 8.86 -6.28
N HIS A 109 5.05 7.59 -6.68
CA HIS A 109 5.70 7.18 -7.92
C HIS A 109 4.79 7.26 -9.15
N GLY A 110 3.47 7.41 -8.97
CA GLY A 110 2.52 7.54 -10.07
C GLY A 110 2.45 6.29 -10.95
N LEU A 111 2.42 5.12 -10.33
CA LEU A 111 2.48 3.81 -11.00
C LEU A 111 1.10 3.24 -11.29
N THR A 112 0.99 2.44 -12.36
CA THR A 112 -0.18 1.56 -12.50
C THR A 112 -0.16 0.47 -11.43
N PHE A 113 -1.29 -0.16 -11.16
CA PHE A 113 -1.40 -1.17 -10.11
C PHE A 113 -0.42 -2.34 -10.32
N THR A 114 -0.23 -2.84 -11.55
CA THR A 114 0.77 -3.89 -11.77
C THR A 114 2.22 -3.40 -11.58
N ASP A 115 2.53 -2.17 -11.97
CA ASP A 115 3.87 -1.60 -11.78
C ASP A 115 4.17 -1.24 -10.32
N TYR A 116 3.15 -0.82 -9.56
CA TYR A 116 3.19 -0.69 -8.11
C TYR A 116 3.61 -2.02 -7.46
N LEU A 117 2.95 -3.14 -7.83
CA LEU A 117 3.31 -4.46 -7.32
C LEU A 117 4.74 -4.88 -7.72
N ARG A 118 5.12 -4.69 -8.99
CA ARG A 118 6.48 -4.99 -9.47
C ARG A 118 7.53 -4.22 -8.68
N ARG A 119 7.32 -2.92 -8.46
CA ARG A 119 8.21 -2.08 -7.67
C ARG A 119 8.31 -2.58 -6.25
N ALA A 120 7.18 -2.85 -5.61
CA ALA A 120 7.15 -3.36 -4.26
C ALA A 120 7.95 -4.67 -4.14
N PHE A 121 7.73 -5.64 -5.03
CA PHE A 121 8.46 -6.91 -5.02
C PHE A 121 9.96 -6.75 -5.31
N ALA A 122 10.34 -5.86 -6.22
CA ALA A 122 11.74 -5.53 -6.49
C ALA A 122 12.44 -4.92 -5.25
N ALA A 123 11.68 -4.24 -4.40
CA ALA A 123 12.14 -3.65 -3.15
C ALA A 123 11.83 -4.54 -1.91
N LYS A 124 11.70 -5.86 -2.10
CA LYS A 124 11.42 -6.84 -1.03
C LYS A 124 10.16 -6.54 -0.19
N GLY A 125 9.20 -5.85 -0.79
CA GLY A 125 7.94 -5.45 -0.17
C GLY A 125 7.96 -4.07 0.50
N PHE A 126 8.99 -3.24 0.30
CA PHE A 126 9.08 -1.90 0.92
C PHE A 126 9.23 -0.83 -0.15
N LEU A 127 8.15 -0.09 -0.46
CA LEU A 127 8.13 0.80 -1.64
C LEU A 127 8.95 2.07 -1.44
N GLY A 128 9.12 2.51 -0.20
CA GLY A 128 9.77 3.77 0.16
C GLY A 128 11.29 3.68 0.35
N LEU A 129 11.93 2.56 -0.01
CA LEU A 129 13.39 2.38 0.18
C LEU A 129 14.26 3.40 -0.57
N ASP A 130 13.73 4.07 -1.58
CA ASP A 130 14.42 5.14 -2.30
C ASP A 130 14.23 6.53 -1.66
N ARG A 131 13.44 6.63 -0.59
CA ARG A 131 13.11 7.89 0.12
C ARG A 131 13.78 7.99 1.49
N GLN A 132 14.98 7.41 1.65
CA GLN A 132 15.71 7.35 2.93
C GLN A 132 16.01 8.72 3.53
N ASP A 133 16.20 9.75 2.70
CA ASP A 133 16.42 11.12 3.16
C ASP A 133 15.23 11.65 3.98
N GLU A 134 14.01 11.23 3.65
CA GLU A 134 12.81 11.61 4.39
C GLU A 134 12.78 10.92 5.75
N TRP A 135 13.27 9.68 5.84
CA TRP A 135 13.30 8.95 7.11
C TRP A 135 14.25 9.60 8.10
N ILE A 136 15.39 10.10 7.62
CA ILE A 136 16.33 10.86 8.44
C ILE A 136 15.66 12.15 8.94
N ALA A 137 14.88 12.82 8.08
CA ALA A 137 14.11 14.00 8.49
C ALA A 137 13.06 13.67 9.56
N TYR A 138 12.52 12.46 9.57
CA TYR A 138 11.59 11.95 10.58
C TYR A 138 12.28 11.31 11.81
N GLY A 139 13.61 11.41 11.92
CA GLY A 139 14.34 11.05 13.14
C GLY A 139 15.05 9.70 13.11
N VAL A 140 15.09 8.99 11.97
CA VAL A 140 15.91 7.79 11.81
C VAL A 140 17.39 8.19 11.75
N THR A 141 18.22 7.63 12.62
CA THR A 141 19.66 7.89 12.60
C THR A 141 20.34 7.15 11.45
N ARG A 142 21.53 7.61 11.04
CA ARG A 142 22.32 6.93 10.01
C ARG A 142 22.69 5.49 10.39
N ASP A 143 22.95 5.24 11.67
CA ASP A 143 23.27 3.90 12.17
C ASP A 143 22.06 2.97 12.09
N GLN A 144 20.87 3.47 12.46
CA GLN A 144 19.61 2.73 12.31
C GLN A 144 19.31 2.45 10.84
N LEU A 145 19.50 3.42 9.96
CA LEU A 145 19.32 3.23 8.52
C LEU A 145 20.26 2.14 7.98
N ALA A 146 21.54 2.19 8.36
CA ALA A 146 22.52 1.18 7.96
C ALA A 146 22.12 -0.23 8.44
N GLU A 147 21.65 -0.36 9.69
CA GLU A 147 21.16 -1.63 10.24
C GLU A 147 19.96 -2.17 9.45
N LEU A 148 18.97 -1.32 9.15
CA LEU A 148 17.77 -1.70 8.39
C LEU A 148 18.11 -2.12 6.96
N THR A 149 18.97 -1.37 6.27
CA THR A 149 19.42 -1.73 4.91
C THR A 149 20.27 -3.00 4.91
N GLY A 150 21.12 -3.19 5.93
CA GLY A 150 21.91 -4.42 6.07
C GLY A 150 21.05 -5.64 6.35
N TRP A 151 19.99 -5.48 7.16
CA TRP A 151 18.99 -6.53 7.34
C TRP A 151 18.29 -6.86 6.01
N LEU A 152 17.82 -5.85 5.28
CA LEU A 152 17.18 -6.05 3.97
C LEU A 152 18.09 -6.80 3.00
N ASP A 153 19.37 -6.43 2.90
CA ASP A 153 20.35 -7.11 2.04
C ASP A 153 20.56 -8.57 2.41
N SER A 154 20.44 -8.90 3.71
CA SER A 154 20.57 -10.28 4.21
C SER A 154 19.38 -11.18 3.83
N VAL A 155 18.19 -10.59 3.57
CA VAL A 155 17.00 -11.34 3.17
C VAL A 155 17.21 -11.89 1.76
N LYS A 156 17.27 -13.23 1.66
CA LYS A 156 17.34 -13.94 0.38
C LYS A 156 15.95 -14.30 -0.10
N TYR A 157 15.70 -14.11 -1.39
CA TYR A 157 14.51 -14.67 -2.03
C TYR A 157 14.61 -16.19 -2.03
N GLU A 158 13.61 -16.85 -1.46
CA GLU A 158 13.39 -18.26 -1.74
C GLU A 158 12.63 -18.33 -3.07
N HIS A 159 13.35 -18.70 -4.14
CA HIS A 159 12.70 -19.02 -5.40
C HIS A 159 11.95 -20.34 -5.23
N LEU A 160 10.63 -20.25 -5.12
CA LEU A 160 9.76 -21.40 -5.26
C LEU A 160 9.59 -21.64 -6.75
N ASP A 161 10.13 -22.77 -7.24
CA ASP A 161 9.85 -23.24 -8.59
C ASP A 161 8.38 -23.71 -8.62
N PHE A 162 7.55 -23.03 -9.41
CA PHE A 162 6.13 -23.35 -9.61
C PHE A 162 5.91 -24.11 -10.93
#